data_AF-A0A8J7AUU2-F1
#
_entry.id   AF-A0A8J7AUU2-F1
#
_cell.length_a   1.000
_cell.length_b   1.000
_cell.length_c   1.000
_cell.angle_alpha   90.00
_cell.angle_beta   90.00
_cell.angle_gamma   90.00
#
_symmetry.space_group_name_H-M   'P 1'
#
loop_
_entity.id
_entity.type
_entity.pdbx_description
1 polymer ?
#
loop_
_entity_poly.entity_id
_entity_poly.type
_entity_poly.pdbx_seq_one_letter_code
_entity_poly.pdbx_strand_id
1 'polypeptide(L)'
;MTAVAQEFTTCVMTIDSSVVCGTHTFLQVGNTSWLVETAENGRNSDFHEVPWVFSQNGTVRAGDLWQGSWQVESEDTISVTIRMSGSSATDQFTVRFHGSTNFTAYKNGRAYRYGISADGQG
;
A
#
# COMPACT_ATOMS: atom_id res chain seq x y z
N MET A 1 -9.21 11.03 -2.61
CA MET A 1 -9.53 9.98 -3.59
C MET A 1 -9.25 8.67 -2.88
N THR A 2 -10.30 7.85 -2.74
CA THR A 2 -10.25 6.58 -2.00
C THR A 2 -9.62 5.50 -2.87
N ALA A 3 -8.94 4.53 -2.24
CA ALA A 3 -8.50 3.35 -2.97
C ALA A 3 -9.73 2.58 -3.46
N VAL A 4 -9.78 2.31 -4.77
CA VAL A 4 -10.89 1.59 -5.37
C VAL A 4 -10.43 0.16 -5.66
N ALA A 5 -11.16 -0.81 -5.12
CA ALA A 5 -11.09 -2.18 -5.57
C ALA A 5 -11.70 -2.24 -6.98
N GLN A 6 -10.88 -2.50 -7.99
CA GLN A 6 -11.35 -2.72 -9.36
C GLN A 6 -11.33 -4.21 -9.67
N GLU A 7 -12.47 -4.75 -10.08
CA GLU A 7 -12.57 -6.12 -10.55
C GLU A 7 -12.05 -6.21 -11.99
N PHE A 8 -11.06 -7.06 -12.21
CA PHE A 8 -10.58 -7.43 -13.52
C PHE A 8 -10.92 -8.91 -13.75
N THR A 9 -11.60 -9.19 -14.86
CA THR A 9 -11.82 -10.56 -15.31
C THR A 9 -10.69 -10.94 -16.25
N THR A 10 -9.84 -11.87 -15.81
CA THR A 10 -8.80 -12.46 -16.66
C THR A 10 -9.28 -13.84 -17.10
N CYS A 11 -9.35 -14.06 -18.40
CA CYS A 11 -9.67 -15.36 -18.96
C CYS A 11 -8.41 -15.99 -19.54
N VAL A 12 -8.08 -17.20 -19.10
CA VAL A 12 -6.98 -18.00 -19.65
C VAL A 12 -7.55 -19.18 -20.43
N MET A 13 -6.93 -19.46 -21.57
CA MET A 13 -7.24 -20.66 -22.35
C MET A 13 -6.40 -21.82 -21.81
N THR A 14 -7.07 -22.89 -21.40
CA THR A 14 -6.42 -24.11 -20.89
C THR A 14 -6.04 -25.03 -22.05
N ILE A 15 -5.22 -26.04 -21.74
CA ILE A 15 -4.71 -27.02 -22.71
C ILE A 15 -5.84 -27.85 -23.35
N ASP A 16 -6.97 -28.01 -22.66
CA ASP A 16 -8.16 -28.68 -23.18
C ASP A 16 -9.11 -27.76 -23.99
N SER A 17 -8.65 -26.55 -24.33
CA SER A 17 -9.43 -25.52 -25.04
C SER A 17 -10.66 -25.01 -24.28
N SER A 18 -10.75 -25.24 -22.96
CA SER A 18 -11.70 -24.53 -22.12
C SER A 18 -11.19 -23.12 -21.78
N VAL A 19 -12.12 -22.20 -21.54
CA VAL A 19 -11.80 -20.84 -21.08
C VAL A 19 -12.13 -20.78 -19.60
N VAL A 20 -11.11 -20.59 -18.77
CA VAL A 20 -11.29 -20.36 -17.34
C VAL A 20 -11.14 -18.87 -17.10
N CYS A 21 -12.22 -18.22 -16.67
CA CYS A 21 -12.21 -16.82 -16.27
C CYS A 21 -12.14 -16.72 -14.75
N GLY A 22 -11.12 -16.02 -14.25
CA GLY A 22 -11.00 -15.62 -12.85
C GLY A 22 -11.30 -14.13 -12.72
N THR A 23 -12.07 -13.76 -11.69
CA THR A 23 -12.19 -12.37 -11.25
C THR A 23 -11.12 -12.09 -10.21
N HIS A 24 -10.27 -11.11 -10.49
CA HIS A 24 -9.23 -10.65 -9.59
C HIS A 24 -9.56 -9.22 -9.18
N THR A 25 -9.53 -8.95 -7.88
CA THR A 25 -9.73 -7.58 -7.39
C THR A 25 -8.38 -6.91 -7.25
N PHE A 26 -8.11 -5.95 -8.12
CA PHE A 26 -6.89 -5.16 -8.02
C PHE A 26 -7.16 -3.92 -7.19
N LEU A 27 -6.37 -3.68 -6.13
CA LEU A 27 -6.47 -2.43 -5.42
C LEU A 27 -5.78 -1.32 -6.22
N GLN A 28 -6.55 -0.33 -6.67
CA GLN A 28 -5.99 0.87 -7.27
C GLN A 28 -5.42 1.78 -6.18
N VAL A 29 -4.14 1.60 -5.87
CA VAL A 29 -3.41 2.38 -4.85
C VAL A 29 -2.99 3.77 -5.36
N GLY A 30 -2.91 3.97 -6.68
CA GLY A 30 -2.58 5.26 -7.27
C GLY A 30 -3.61 6.34 -6.91
N ASN A 31 -3.13 7.51 -6.50
CA ASN A 31 -3.89 8.67 -6.04
C ASN A 31 -4.64 8.47 -4.71
N THR A 32 -4.07 7.69 -3.80
CA THR A 32 -4.64 7.40 -2.48
C THR A 32 -3.86 8.06 -1.37
N SER A 33 -4.53 8.36 -0.25
CA SER A 33 -3.92 8.87 0.97
C SER A 33 -4.39 8.08 2.18
N TRP A 34 -3.43 7.73 3.04
CA TRP A 34 -3.66 6.85 4.17
C TRP A 34 -3.07 7.46 5.44
N LEU A 35 -3.90 7.60 6.46
CA LEU A 35 -3.48 8.01 7.78
C LEU A 35 -2.81 6.82 8.47
N VAL A 36 -1.57 6.99 8.90
CA VAL A 36 -0.82 5.95 9.59
C VAL A 36 -1.06 6.10 11.09
N GLU A 37 -1.48 5.01 11.75
CA GLU A 37 -1.88 5.00 13.17
C GLU A 37 -0.81 5.58 14.10
N THR A 38 -1.25 6.18 15.20
CA THR A 38 -0.39 6.61 16.32
C THR A 38 0.07 5.45 17.19
N ALA A 39 1.16 5.70 17.93
CA ALA A 39 1.75 4.77 18.89
C ALA A 39 0.83 4.40 20.07
N GLU A 40 -0.29 5.12 20.29
CA GLU A 40 -1.13 5.02 21.51
C GLU A 40 -1.75 3.63 21.71
N ASN A 41 -1.79 2.81 20.66
CA ASN A 41 -2.27 1.43 20.74
C ASN A 41 -1.23 0.46 21.35
N GLY A 42 -0.06 0.96 21.78
CA GLY A 42 1.01 0.21 22.44
C GLY A 42 1.82 -0.70 21.50
N ARG A 43 1.70 -0.52 20.18
CA ARG A 43 2.21 -1.47 19.18
C ARG A 43 3.55 -1.11 18.53
N ASN A 44 4.09 0.11 18.68
CA ASN A 44 5.44 0.49 18.21
C ASN A 44 5.92 1.85 18.79
N SER A 45 7.22 2.12 18.84
CA SER A 45 7.85 3.18 19.65
C SER A 45 8.29 4.46 18.91
N ASP A 46 8.07 4.56 17.60
CA ASP A 46 8.63 5.64 16.78
C ASP A 46 7.57 6.07 15.76
N PHE A 47 6.73 7.08 16.01
CA PHE A 47 5.57 7.39 15.14
C PHE A 47 5.44 8.88 14.81
N HIS A 48 4.96 9.14 13.59
CA HIS A 48 4.54 10.45 13.10
C HIS A 48 3.20 10.27 12.35
N GLU A 49 2.17 11.02 12.72
CA GLU A 49 0.86 11.07 12.04
C GLU A 49 0.96 11.80 10.69
N VAL A 50 1.81 11.30 9.80
CA VAL A 50 1.97 11.89 8.47
C VAL A 50 1.30 10.97 7.46
N PRO A 51 0.28 11.46 6.73
CA PRO A 51 -0.39 10.65 5.72
C PRO A 51 0.60 10.15 4.66
N TRP A 52 0.47 8.87 4.31
CA TRP A 52 1.19 8.30 3.17
C TRP A 52 0.36 8.53 1.92
N VAL A 53 0.96 9.18 0.92
CA VAL A 53 0.31 9.51 -0.34
C VAL A 53 0.96 8.71 -1.46
N PHE A 54 0.20 7.80 -2.05
CA PHE A 54 0.62 7.00 -3.20
C PHE A 54 0.07 7.64 -4.47
N SER A 55 0.96 8.04 -5.38
CA SER A 55 0.60 8.66 -6.66
C SER A 55 0.62 7.64 -7.78
N GLN A 56 -0.24 7.82 -8.79
CA GLN A 56 -0.38 6.89 -9.92
C GLN A 56 0.91 6.66 -10.72
N ASN A 57 1.85 7.59 -10.68
CA ASN A 57 3.16 7.48 -11.34
C ASN A 57 4.17 6.57 -10.60
N GLY A 58 3.73 5.81 -9.58
CA GLY A 58 4.61 4.94 -8.81
C GLY A 58 5.41 5.66 -7.72
N THR A 59 5.09 6.92 -7.40
CA THR A 59 5.73 7.65 -6.29
C THR A 59 4.92 7.56 -5.01
N VAL A 60 5.63 7.50 -3.86
CA VAL A 60 5.02 7.54 -2.52
C VAL A 60 5.75 8.58 -1.66
N ARG A 61 5.01 9.28 -0.80
CA ARG A 61 5.57 10.27 0.14
C ARG A 61 4.84 10.26 1.48
N ALA A 62 5.55 10.60 2.54
CA ALA A 62 4.97 10.98 3.82
C ALA A 62 5.37 12.42 4.14
N GLY A 63 4.58 13.37 3.65
CA GLY A 63 4.87 14.80 3.79
C GLY A 63 6.31 15.13 3.39
N ASP A 64 7.01 15.83 4.28
CA ASP A 64 8.43 16.19 4.12
C ASP A 64 9.39 15.22 4.83
N LEU A 65 8.89 14.11 5.40
CA LEU A 65 9.74 13.17 6.15
C LEU A 65 10.55 12.25 5.23
N TRP A 66 9.90 11.73 4.19
CA TRP A 66 10.52 10.86 3.21
C TRP A 66 9.71 10.81 1.93
N GLN A 67 10.40 10.41 0.86
CA GLN A 67 9.81 10.14 -0.45
C GLN A 67 10.42 8.89 -1.06
N GLY A 68 9.70 8.26 -1.98
CA GLY A 68 10.10 6.98 -2.53
C GLY A 68 9.31 6.54 -3.75
N SER A 69 9.49 5.28 -4.09
CA SER A 69 8.76 4.59 -5.14
C SER A 69 8.01 3.40 -4.58
N TRP A 70 6.89 3.05 -5.22
CA TRP A 70 6.15 1.83 -4.95
C TRP A 70 5.92 1.01 -6.22
N GLN A 71 5.84 -0.30 -6.07
CA GLN A 71 5.57 -1.23 -7.16
C GLN A 71 4.65 -2.35 -6.69
N VAL A 72 3.81 -2.83 -7.59
CA VAL A 72 2.86 -3.90 -7.35
C VAL A 72 3.61 -5.23 -7.27
N GLU A 73 3.41 -5.98 -6.19
CA GLU A 73 3.91 -7.36 -6.06
C GLU A 73 2.79 -8.39 -6.28
N SER A 74 1.58 -8.11 -5.77
CA SER A 74 0.38 -8.93 -5.92
C SER A 74 -0.88 -8.05 -5.95
N GLU A 75 -2.06 -8.67 -5.98
CA GLU A 75 -3.37 -8.00 -5.94
C GLU A 75 -3.55 -7.07 -4.74
N ASP A 76 -3.03 -7.45 -3.58
CA ASP A 76 -3.19 -6.78 -2.30
C ASP A 76 -1.88 -6.24 -1.72
N THR A 77 -0.74 -6.43 -2.40
CA THR A 77 0.58 -6.13 -1.84
C THR A 77 1.43 -5.29 -2.80
N ILE A 78 2.07 -4.26 -2.24
CA ILE A 78 3.07 -3.44 -2.92
C ILE A 78 4.41 -3.52 -2.19
N SER A 79 5.51 -3.39 -2.92
CA SER A 79 6.81 -3.02 -2.37
C SER A 79 6.98 -1.52 -2.35
N VAL A 80 7.67 -1.01 -1.33
CA VAL A 80 7.95 0.40 -1.14
C VAL A 80 9.41 0.60 -0.79
N THR A 81 10.08 1.49 -1.52
CA THR A 81 11.45 1.93 -1.26
C THR A 81 11.46 3.43 -1.04
N ILE A 82 11.94 3.90 0.11
CA ILE A 82 11.93 5.31 0.50
C ILE A 82 13.35 5.82 0.74
N ARG A 83 13.48 7.15 0.72
CA ARG A 83 14.66 7.90 1.15
C ARG A 83 14.22 8.95 2.17
N MET A 84 14.91 8.98 3.30
CA MET A 84 14.64 9.96 4.37
C MET A 84 15.10 11.35 3.93
N SER A 85 14.30 12.37 4.21
CA SER A 85 14.64 13.76 3.90
C SER A 85 15.92 14.18 4.63
N GLY A 86 16.79 14.90 3.92
CA GLY A 86 18.09 15.32 4.45
C GLY A 86 19.11 14.20 4.65
N SER A 87 18.81 12.96 4.24
CA SER A 87 19.69 11.80 4.38
C SER A 87 19.94 11.10 3.05
N SER A 88 21.03 10.34 2.96
CA SER A 88 21.26 9.34 1.90
C SER A 88 20.70 7.96 2.25
N ALA A 89 20.22 7.77 3.48
CA ALA A 89 19.66 6.51 3.94
C ALA A 89 18.37 6.17 3.17
N THR A 90 18.33 4.94 2.67
CA THR A 90 17.14 4.35 2.07
C THR A 90 16.54 3.29 2.99
N ASP A 91 15.25 3.07 2.88
CA ASP A 91 14.53 2.01 3.58
C ASP A 91 13.59 1.27 2.63
N GLN A 92 13.29 0.01 2.94
CA GLN A 92 12.42 -0.83 2.15
C GLN A 92 11.47 -1.63 3.05
N PHE A 93 10.20 -1.69 2.63
CA PHE A 93 9.14 -2.46 3.28
C PHE A 93 8.07 -2.85 2.27
N THR A 94 7.21 -3.78 2.64
CA THR A 94 6.01 -4.11 1.87
C THR A 94 4.78 -3.52 2.53
N VAL A 95 3.74 -3.24 1.77
CA VAL A 95 2.44 -2.81 2.28
C VAL A 95 1.40 -3.77 1.75
N ARG A 96 0.68 -4.42 2.67
CA ARG A 96 -0.44 -5.29 2.36
C ARG A 96 -1.74 -4.59 2.72
N PHE A 97 -2.61 -4.39 1.75
CA PHE A 97 -3.90 -3.76 1.93
C PHE A 97 -4.96 -4.80 2.26
N HIS A 98 -5.82 -4.47 3.22
CA HIS A 98 -6.95 -5.30 3.61
C HIS A 98 -8.24 -4.62 3.10
N GLY A 99 -8.47 -4.76 1.80
CA GLY A 99 -9.53 -4.06 1.08
C GLY A 99 -9.20 -2.57 0.88
N SER A 100 -10.23 -1.73 0.83
CA SER A 100 -10.12 -0.29 0.55
C SER A 100 -9.97 0.60 1.79
N THR A 101 -10.00 0.03 3.00
CA THR A 101 -10.14 0.79 4.25
C THR A 101 -8.90 0.80 5.11
N ASN A 102 -8.06 -0.23 5.05
CA ASN A 102 -6.85 -0.30 5.87
C ASN A 102 -5.71 -1.09 5.22
N PHE A 103 -4.50 -0.95 5.76
CA PHE A 103 -3.32 -1.72 5.38
C PHE A 103 -2.42 -2.03 6.59
N THR A 104 -1.55 -3.02 6.41
CA THR A 104 -0.39 -3.27 7.27
C THR A 104 0.89 -3.18 6.45
N ALA A 105 1.85 -2.36 6.88
CA ALA A 105 3.20 -2.35 6.34
C ALA A 105 4.06 -3.38 7.09
N TYR A 106 4.92 -4.11 6.38
CA TYR A 106 5.82 -5.10 6.93
C TYR A 106 7.27 -4.80 6.56
N LYS A 107 8.14 -4.89 7.56
CA LYS A 107 9.59 -4.77 7.38
C LYS A 107 10.24 -6.04 7.92
N ASN A 108 11.06 -6.70 7.11
CA ASN A 108 11.72 -7.97 7.46
C ASN A 108 10.72 -9.02 8.00
N GLY A 109 9.54 -9.12 7.38
CA GLY A 109 8.47 -10.06 7.78
C GLY A 109 7.71 -9.70 9.05
N ARG A 110 8.00 -8.56 9.69
CA ARG A 110 7.30 -8.10 10.90
C ARG A 110 6.44 -6.89 10.60
N ALA A 111 5.28 -6.83 11.25
CA ALA A 111 4.42 -5.65 11.15
C ALA A 111 5.19 -4.41 11.64
N TYR A 112 5.19 -3.40 10.79
CA TYR A 112 5.96 -2.17 10.94
C TYR A 112 5.02 -0.97 11.17
N ARG A 113 3.98 -0.83 10.34
CA ARG A 113 2.98 0.26 10.42
C ARG A 113 1.59 -0.24 10.09
N TYR A 114 0.59 0.52 10.49
CA TYR A 114 -0.81 0.29 10.14
C TYR A 114 -1.37 1.59 9.57
N GLY A 115 -2.13 1.49 8.49
CA GLY A 115 -2.76 2.65 7.86
C GLY A 115 -4.25 2.45 7.69
N ILE A 116 -5.00 3.53 7.84
CA ILE A 116 -6.42 3.64 7.52
C ILE A 116 -6.61 4.63 6.39
N SER A 117 -7.56 4.39 5.49
CA SER A 117 -7.84 5.33 4.41
C SER A 117 -8.34 6.65 5.01
N ALA A 118 -7.87 7.79 4.49
CA ALA A 118 -8.26 9.09 5.02
C ALA A 118 -9.78 9.36 4.89
N ASP A 119 -10.44 8.69 3.94
CA ASP A 119 -11.88 8.77 3.71
C ASP A 119 -12.68 7.72 4.53
N GLY A 120 -11.99 6.84 5.29
CA GLY A 120 -12.58 5.78 6.10
C GLY A 120 -12.88 6.18 7.55
N GLN A 121 -12.74 7.47 7.91
CA GLN A 121 -13.24 8.00 9.16
C GLN A 121 -14.75 8.22 9.04
N GLY A 122 -15.51 7.19 9.44
CA GLY A 122 -16.95 7.31 9.70
C GLY A 122 -17.24 8.06 10.99
#